data_AF-A0A1B2CTD5-F1
#
_entry.id   AF-A0A1B2CTD5-F1
#
_cell.length_a   1.000
_cell.length_b   1.000
_cell.length_c   1.000
_cell.angle_alpha   90.00
_cell.angle_beta   90.00
_cell.angle_gamma   90.00
#
_symmetry.space_group_name_H-M   'P 1'
#
loop_
_entity.id
_entity.type
_entity.pdbx_description
1 polymer ?
#
loop_
_entity_poly.entity_id
_entity_poly.type
_entity_poly.pdbx_seq_one_letter_code
_entity_poly.pdbx_strand_id
1 'polypeptide(L)'
;MRTCSVIRLKILRTNGEGETTTTEVKAYVGDQMYFPITTDVEEGDLVEYQPPSGKTRTVQLTKVTHNQSPFSGSGNLDHIAAEFSLALASPLMRRLDLAEQRQQASDKR
;
A
#
# COMPACT_ATOMS: atom_id res chain seq x y z
N MET A 1 -23.60 -5.94 -2.15
CA MET A 1 -22.99 -4.60 -2.24
C MET A 1 -21.63 -4.67 -1.60
N ARG A 2 -20.53 -4.52 -2.36
CA ARG A 2 -19.18 -4.42 -1.78
C ARG A 2 -19.03 -2.99 -1.25
N THR A 3 -18.74 -2.84 0.03
CA THR A 3 -18.61 -1.53 0.69
C THR A 3 -17.28 -0.89 0.28
N CYS A 4 -17.33 0.09 -0.63
CA CYS A 4 -16.21 0.99 -0.85
C CYS A 4 -16.06 1.89 0.38
N SER A 5 -14.90 1.82 1.04
CA SER A 5 -14.60 2.65 2.21
C SER A 5 -13.33 3.45 1.96
N VAL A 6 -13.32 4.71 2.37
CA VAL A 6 -12.08 5.49 2.46
C VAL A 6 -11.32 4.97 3.67
N ILE A 7 -10.16 4.38 3.42
CA ILE A 7 -9.32 3.78 4.45
C ILE A 7 -7.96 4.48 4.44
N ARG A 8 -7.39 4.69 5.64
CA ARG A 8 -6.00 5.08 5.77
C ARG A 8 -5.13 3.85 5.59
N LEU A 9 -4.20 3.94 4.65
CA LEU A 9 -3.27 2.88 4.34
C LEU A 9 -1.83 3.39 4.48
N LYS A 10 -0.91 2.46 4.67
CA LYS A 10 0.52 2.68 4.72
C LYS A 10 1.14 2.06 3.48
N ILE A 11 1.80 2.86 2.68
CA ILE A 11 2.58 2.40 1.53
C ILE A 11 4.01 2.18 2.03
N LEU A 12 4.54 0.97 1.88
CA LEU A 12 5.89 0.60 2.19
C LEU A 12 6.63 0.37 0.85
N ARG A 13 7.62 1.21 0.57
CA ARG A 13 8.50 1.06 -0.59
C ARG A 13 9.90 0.71 -0.11
N THR A 14 10.45 -0.37 -0.64
CA THR A 14 11.83 -0.78 -0.34
C THR A 14 12.72 -0.34 -1.51
N ASN A 15 13.63 0.60 -1.24
CA ASN A 15 14.62 1.03 -2.22
C ASN A 15 15.69 -0.05 -2.39
N GLY A 16 16.44 -0.04 -3.50
CA GLY A 16 17.50 -1.02 -3.79
C GLY A 16 18.60 -1.15 -2.73
N GLU A 17 18.69 -0.18 -1.81
CA GLU A 17 19.62 -0.16 -0.66
C GLU A 17 19.03 -0.81 0.61
N GLY A 18 17.79 -1.33 0.55
CA GLY A 18 17.11 -1.96 1.68
C GLY A 18 16.44 -0.97 2.64
N GLU A 19 16.52 0.34 2.35
CA GLU A 19 15.77 1.36 3.08
C GLU A 19 14.28 1.24 2.73
N THR A 20 13.43 1.18 3.77
CA THR A 20 11.98 1.10 3.60
C THR A 20 11.35 2.44 3.96
N THR A 21 10.79 3.13 2.98
CA THR A 21 10.01 4.35 3.20
C THR A 21 8.55 3.97 3.47
N THR A 22 7.94 4.64 4.45
CA THR A 22 6.53 4.43 4.80
C THR A 22 5.75 5.72 4.59
N THR A 23 4.72 5.69 3.76
CA THR A 23 3.88 6.85 3.44
C THR A 23 2.43 6.55 3.83
N GLU A 24 1.84 7.38 4.68
CA GLU A 24 0.43 7.27 5.06
C GLU A 24 -0.45 8.04 4.08
N VAL A 25 -1.40 7.34 3.45
CA VAL A 25 -2.29 7.91 2.45
C VAL A 25 -3.72 7.47 2.68
N LYS A 26 -4.68 8.32 2.30
CA LYS A 26 -6.09 7.95 2.24
C LYS A 26 -6.43 7.48 0.83
N ALA A 27 -6.96 6.27 0.71
CA ALA A 27 -7.41 5.74 -0.57
C ALA A 27 -8.78 5.10 -0.43
N TYR A 28 -9.46 4.94 -1.56
CA TYR A 28 -10.65 4.11 -1.64
C TYR A 28 -10.24 2.68 -1.93
N VAL A 29 -10.65 1.75 -1.07
CA VAL A 29 -10.36 0.32 -1.24
C VAL A 29 -11.64 -0.40 -1.64
N GLY A 30 -11.65 -0.95 -2.86
CA GLY A 30 -12.72 -1.80 -3.41
C GLY A 30 -12.12 -3.00 -4.14
N ASP A 31 -12.55 -3.23 -5.37
CA ASP A 31 -11.93 -4.23 -6.27
C ASP A 31 -10.55 -3.78 -6.76
N GLN A 32 -10.36 -2.46 -6.83
CA GLN A 32 -9.10 -1.77 -7.06
C GLN A 32 -8.90 -0.74 -5.93
N MET A 33 -7.67 -0.26 -5.78
CA MET A 33 -7.36 0.88 -4.92
C MET A 33 -7.36 2.16 -5.74
N TYR A 34 -8.06 3.19 -5.27
CA TYR A 34 -8.06 4.51 -5.91
C TYR A 34 -7.37 5.53 -5.02
N PHE A 35 -6.30 6.11 -5.55
CA PHE A 35 -5.50 7.13 -4.89
C PHE A 35 -5.70 8.51 -5.54
N PRO A 36 -5.50 9.61 -4.79
CA PRO A 36 -5.33 10.94 -5.36
C PRO A 36 -4.19 10.98 -6.38
N ILE A 37 -4.33 11.75 -7.47
CA ILE A 37 -3.30 11.90 -8.51
C ILE A 37 -1.97 12.46 -8.01
N THR A 38 -1.97 13.10 -6.84
CA THR A 38 -0.77 13.62 -6.17
C THR A 38 -0.01 12.57 -5.37
N THR A 39 -0.52 11.34 -5.29
CA THR A 39 0.11 10.27 -4.52
C THR A 39 1.22 9.63 -5.32
N ASP A 40 2.39 9.51 -4.72
CA ASP A 40 3.48 8.70 -5.24
C ASP A 40 3.21 7.22 -4.92
N VAL A 41 2.80 6.46 -5.94
CA VAL A 41 2.58 5.00 -5.89
C VAL A 41 3.17 4.38 -7.14
N GLU A 42 3.84 3.25 -6.97
CA GLU A 42 4.50 2.52 -8.04
C GLU A 42 4.13 1.04 -8.01
N GLU A 43 4.29 0.38 -9.15
CA GLU A 43 4.14 -1.07 -9.23
C GLU A 43 5.23 -1.76 -8.40
N GLY A 44 4.82 -2.72 -7.58
CA GLY A 44 5.70 -3.42 -6.64
C GLY A 44 5.62 -2.90 -5.20
N ASP A 45 5.02 -1.73 -4.96
CA ASP A 45 4.84 -1.18 -3.62
C ASP A 45 3.97 -2.10 -2.74
N LEU A 46 4.34 -2.19 -1.47
CA LEU A 46 3.56 -2.89 -0.47
C LEU A 46 2.58 -1.92 0.20
N VAL A 47 1.35 -2.33 0.39
CA VAL A 47 0.31 -1.52 1.01
C VAL A 47 -0.29 -2.27 2.17
N GLU A 48 -0.19 -1.69 3.36
CA GLU A 48 -0.82 -2.16 4.57
C GLU A 48 -2.08 -1.34 4.86
N TYR A 49 -3.22 -1.99 5.02
CA TYR A 49 -4.46 -1.32 5.38
C TYR A 49 -5.29 -2.13 6.35
N GLN A 50 -6.11 -1.45 7.15
CA GLN A 50 -7.05 -2.07 8.07
C GLN A 50 -8.48 -1.94 7.50
N PRO A 51 -9.04 -3.01 6.90
CA PRO A 51 -10.45 -3.04 6.54
C PRO A 51 -11.36 -2.91 7.77
N PRO A 52 -12.65 -2.55 7.59
CA PRO A 52 -13.62 -2.46 8.68
C PRO A 52 -13.86 -3.79 9.41
N SER A 53 -13.38 -4.92 8.86
CA SER A 53 -13.34 -6.21 9.55
C SER A 53 -12.30 -6.30 10.67
N GLY A 54 -11.45 -5.27 10.83
CA GLY A 54 -10.49 -5.12 11.93
C GLY A 54 -9.15 -5.84 11.73
N LYS A 55 -9.01 -6.71 10.74
CA LYS A 55 -7.76 -7.44 10.46
C LYS A 55 -6.91 -6.71 9.44
N THR A 56 -5.74 -6.23 9.84
CA THR A 56 -4.74 -5.64 8.94
C THR A 56 -4.38 -6.61 7.81
N ARG A 57 -4.30 -6.08 6.59
CA ARG A 57 -3.89 -6.82 5.40
C ARG A 57 -2.78 -6.09 4.69
N THR A 58 -1.79 -6.85 4.25
CA THR A 58 -0.71 -6.38 3.40
C THR A 58 -0.92 -6.92 2.00
N VAL A 59 -0.93 -6.02 1.02
CA VAL A 59 -1.10 -6.33 -0.40
C VAL A 59 0.03 -5.71 -1.19
N GLN A 60 0.34 -6.25 -2.36
CA GLN A 60 1.31 -5.66 -3.27
C GLN A 60 0.58 -5.04 -4.45
N LEU A 61 0.93 -3.80 -4.82
CA LEU A 61 0.45 -3.16 -6.03
C LEU A 61 1.07 -3.85 -7.24
N THR A 62 0.24 -4.38 -8.13
CA THR A 62 0.69 -5.13 -9.31
C THR A 62 0.57 -4.35 -10.59
N LYS A 63 -0.33 -3.36 -10.63
CA LYS A 63 -0.54 -2.52 -11.80
C LYS A 63 -1.03 -1.16 -11.36
N VAL A 64 -0.40 -0.10 -11.83
CA VAL A 64 -0.75 1.28 -11.49
C VAL A 64 -1.13 2.03 -12.77
N THR A 65 -2.33 2.58 -12.81
CA THR A 65 -2.87 3.32 -13.96
C THR A 65 -3.22 4.74 -13.54
N HIS A 66 -2.62 5.71 -14.23
CA HIS A 66 -2.92 7.13 -14.02
C HIS A 66 -4.06 7.54 -14.95
N ASN A 67 -5.24 7.78 -14.39
CA ASN A 67 -6.38 8.28 -15.13
C ASN A 67 -6.40 9.80 -15.01
N GLN A 68 -5.98 10.48 -16.06
CA GLN A 68 -6.08 11.93 -16.21
C GLN A 68 -7.15 12.26 -17.25
N SER A 69 -8.08 13.14 -16.90
CA SER A 69 -9.10 13.60 -17.83
C SER A 69 -8.47 14.43 -18.95
N PRO A 70 -8.72 14.11 -20.24
CA PRO A 70 -8.22 14.91 -21.36
C PRO A 70 -8.92 16.28 -21.48
N PHE A 71 -10.03 16.49 -20.75
CA PHE A 71 -10.77 17.75 -20.75
C PHE A 71 -10.35 18.62 -19.57
N SER A 72 -9.75 19.77 -19.88
CA SER A 72 -9.11 20.74 -18.98
C SER A 72 -10.02 21.46 -17.97
N GLY A 73 -11.23 20.94 -17.70
CA GLY A 73 -12.23 21.57 -16.83
C GLY A 73 -12.75 20.70 -15.69
N SER A 74 -12.35 19.43 -15.58
CA SER A 74 -12.89 18.51 -14.57
C SER A 74 -11.78 17.73 -13.85
N GLY A 75 -10.99 18.44 -13.04
CA GLY A 75 -9.98 17.83 -12.15
C GLY A 75 -10.55 16.85 -11.11
N ASN A 76 -11.87 16.82 -10.94
CA ASN A 76 -12.58 15.87 -10.07
C ASN A 76 -12.53 14.41 -10.58
N LEU A 77 -12.03 14.18 -11.81
CA LEU A 77 -11.91 12.84 -12.39
C LEU A 77 -10.48 12.30 -12.36
N ASP A 78 -9.50 13.11 -11.97
CA ASP A 78 -8.10 12.69 -11.97
C ASP A 78 -7.81 11.81 -10.77
N HIS A 79 -7.42 10.56 -11.03
CA HIS A 79 -7.13 9.60 -9.98
C HIS A 79 -6.14 8.53 -10.46
N ILE A 80 -5.51 7.86 -9.50
CA ILE A 80 -4.67 6.69 -9.78
C ILE A 80 -5.48 5.46 -9.41
N ALA A 81 -5.66 4.55 -10.35
CA ALA A 81 -6.26 3.24 -10.12
C ALA A 81 -5.16 2.19 -10.04
N ALA A 82 -5.10 1.45 -8.94
CA ALA A 82 -4.13 0.37 -8.77
C ALA A 82 -4.82 -0.98 -8.53
N GLU A 83 -4.37 -1.99 -9.26
CA GLU A 83 -4.67 -3.38 -8.95
C GLU A 83 -3.67 -3.91 -7.91
N PHE A 84 -4.14 -4.81 -7.05
CA PHE A 84 -3.32 -5.38 -6.00
C PHE A 84 -3.55 -6.88 -5.88
N SER A 85 -2.49 -7.58 -5.47
CA SER A 85 -2.55 -8.98 -5.11
C SER A 85 -2.24 -9.15 -3.62
N LEU A 86 -2.75 -10.22 -3.01
CA LEU A 86 -2.35 -10.56 -1.65
C LEU A 86 -0.84 -10.82 -1.66
N ALA A 87 -0.09 -10.05 -0.87
CA ALA A 87 1.32 -10.29 -0.68
C ALA A 87 1.45 -11.59 0.13
N LEU A 88 1.48 -12.74 -0.56
CA LEU A 88 1.73 -14.04 0.02
C LEU A 88 3.16 -14.05 0.54
N ALA A 89 3.35 -13.66 1.81
CA ALA A 89 4.60 -13.73 2.55
C ALA A 89 5.82 -13.47 1.65
N SER A 90 5.88 -12.28 1.05
CA SER A 90 7.03 -11.89 0.25
C SER A 90 8.29 -12.03 1.13
N PRO A 91 9.42 -12.56 0.62
CA PRO A 91 10.63 -12.81 1.41
C PRO A 91 11.13 -11.58 2.20
N LEU A 92 10.75 -10.38 1.79
CA LEU A 92 10.98 -9.12 2.49
C LEU A 92 10.24 -9.04 3.85
N MET A 93 9.01 -9.53 3.96
CA MET A 93 8.33 -9.63 5.26
C MET A 93 9.04 -10.60 6.21
N ARG A 94 9.54 -11.74 5.69
CA ARG A 94 10.35 -12.68 6.50
C ARG A 94 11.63 -12.05 7.05
N ARG A 95 12.24 -11.10 6.33
CA ARG A 95 13.48 -10.44 6.80
C ARG A 95 13.21 -9.39 7.88
N LEU A 96 12.08 -8.68 7.81
CA LEU A 96 11.64 -7.77 8.87
C LEU A 96 11.31 -8.54 10.16
N ASP A 97 10.56 -9.66 10.06
CA ASP A 97 10.29 -10.53 11.21
C ASP A 97 11.57 -11.08 11.87
N LEU A 98 12.59 -11.44 11.07
CA LEU A 98 13.86 -11.94 11.59
C LEU A 98 14.70 -10.85 12.28
N ALA A 99 14.64 -9.60 11.83
CA ALA A 99 15.36 -8.50 12.46
C ALA A 99 14.81 -8.20 13.86
N GLU A 100 13.49 -8.23 14.02
CA GLU A 100 12.81 -7.97 15.28
C GLU A 100 13.03 -9.10 16.31
N GLN A 101 13.12 -10.36 15.85
CA GLN A 101 13.46 -11.50 16.73
C GLN A 101 14.88 -11.39 17.32
N ARG A 102 15.84 -10.75 16.63
CA ARG A 102 17.19 -10.57 17.16
C ARG A 102 17.25 -9.53 18.28
N GLN A 103 16.42 -8.50 18.23
CA GLN A 103 16.36 -7.47 19.28
C GLN A 103 15.72 -8.00 20.56
N GLN A 104 14.65 -8.80 20.47
CA GLN A 104 14.00 -9.39 21.65
C GLN A 104 14.86 -10.45 22.37
N ALA A 105 15.78 -11.12 21.66
CA ALA A 105 16.71 -12.07 22.26
C ALA A 105 17.85 -11.40 23.07
N SER A 106 18.15 -10.14 22.78
CA SER A 106 19.22 -9.37 23.45
C SER A 106 18.79 -8.77 24.79
N ASP A 107 17.49 -8.55 25.00
CA ASP A 107 16.94 -7.80 26.15
C ASP A 107 16.59 -8.71 27.35
N LYS A 108 16.76 -10.04 27.22
CA LYS A 108 16.46 -11.03 28.27
C LYS A 108 17.68 -11.52 29.07
N ARG A 109 18.73 -10.69 29.23
CA ARG A 109 19.87 -11.01 30.11
C ARG A 109 19.84 -10.22 31.41
#